data_AF-A0A967GDL5-F1
#
_entry.id   AF-A0A967GDL5-F1
#
_cell.length_a   1.000
_cell.length_b   1.000
_cell.length_c   1.000
_cell.angle_alpha   90.00
_cell.angle_beta   90.00
_cell.angle_gamma   90.00
#
_symmetry.space_group_name_H-M   'P 1'
#
loop_
_entity.id
_entity.type
_entity.pdbx_description
1 polymer ?
#
loop_
_entity_poly.entity_id
_entity_poly.type
_entity_poly.pdbx_seq_one_letter_code
_entity_poly.pdbx_strand_id
1 'polypeptide(L)'
;LALVLAVVYIGSGIAISVKPDVPAAVEEGSQPDGYATVTMVHDLMQAQLDGLGGWLPNDLPLTPGWMVDNLPSFQLGVLQTSRHATRVLRDNLTRQRTSDAVHKETDLAYSAFANDPQRWAFPSAEGAFGRGNAALERFRADLGGQAAFYPRADNL
;
A
#
# COMPACT_ATOMS: atom_id res chain seq x y z
N LEU A 1 -8.68 -38.38 7.02
CA LEU A 1 -9.25 -37.01 6.98
C LEU A 1 -8.40 -36.02 7.77
N ALA A 2 -8.19 -36.21 9.09
CA ALA A 2 -7.39 -35.29 9.92
C ALA A 2 -5.96 -35.05 9.40
N LEU A 3 -5.26 -36.09 8.97
CA LEU A 3 -3.93 -35.97 8.36
C LEU A 3 -3.95 -35.09 7.09
N VAL A 4 -4.96 -35.27 6.23
CA VAL A 4 -5.10 -34.50 4.98
C VAL A 4 -5.35 -33.02 5.29
N LEU A 5 -6.23 -32.73 6.26
CA LEU A 5 -6.49 -31.37 6.71
C LEU A 5 -5.24 -30.71 7.31
N ALA A 6 -4.46 -31.46 8.09
CA ALA A 6 -3.20 -30.96 8.64
C ALA A 6 -2.16 -30.67 7.55
N VAL A 7 -2.03 -31.54 6.55
CA VAL A 7 -1.12 -31.33 5.41
C VAL A 7 -1.54 -30.10 4.59
N VAL A 8 -2.83 -29.94 4.32
CA VAL A 8 -3.34 -28.75 3.61
C VAL A 8 -3.07 -27.49 4.42
N TYR A 9 -3.36 -27.49 5.73
CA TYR A 9 -3.15 -26.33 6.59
C TYR A 9 -1.67 -25.90 6.66
N ILE A 10 -0.75 -26.85 6.87
CA ILE A 10 0.70 -26.58 6.89
C ILE A 10 1.17 -26.13 5.51
N GLY A 11 0.73 -26.79 4.44
CA GLY A 11 1.08 -26.42 3.07
C GLY A 11 0.65 -25.00 2.72
N SER A 12 -0.56 -24.60 3.13
CA SER A 12 -1.04 -23.23 2.98
C SER A 12 -0.19 -22.23 3.76
N GLY A 13 0.20 -22.53 5.02
CA GLY A 13 1.07 -21.66 5.81
C GLY A 13 2.44 -21.43 5.14
N ILE A 14 3.03 -22.49 4.56
CA ILE A 14 4.30 -22.39 3.83
C ILE A 14 4.13 -21.50 2.58
N ALA A 15 3.05 -21.68 1.82
CA ALA A 15 2.79 -20.88 0.62
C ALA A 15 2.56 -19.39 0.95
N ILE A 16 1.85 -19.10 2.03
CA ILE A 16 1.61 -17.74 2.53
C ILE A 16 2.92 -17.08 3.01
N SER A 17 3.92 -17.86 3.46
CA SER A 17 5.18 -17.29 3.96
C SER A 17 6.06 -16.62 2.89
N VAL A 18 5.72 -16.71 1.60
CA VAL A 18 6.49 -16.12 0.51
C VAL A 18 6.23 -14.62 0.46
N LYS A 19 7.31 -13.82 0.52
CA LYS A 19 7.22 -12.35 0.36
C LYS A 19 6.95 -12.01 -1.10
N PRO A 20 6.13 -10.98 -1.38
CA PRO A 20 5.98 -10.47 -2.73
C PRO A 20 7.33 -9.99 -3.27
N ASP A 21 7.56 -10.21 -4.56
CA ASP A 21 8.72 -9.64 -5.24
C ASP A 21 8.65 -8.11 -5.24
N VAL A 22 9.82 -7.48 -5.34
CA VAL A 22 9.89 -6.02 -5.46
C VAL A 22 9.26 -5.62 -6.79
N PRO A 23 8.32 -4.65 -6.81
CA PRO A 23 7.73 -4.16 -8.06
C PRO A 23 8.82 -3.71 -9.05
N ALA A 24 8.56 -3.92 -10.34
CA ALA A 24 9.47 -3.48 -11.38
C ALA A 24 9.70 -1.96 -11.29
N ALA A 25 10.94 -1.52 -11.52
CA ALA A 25 11.24 -0.10 -11.61
C ALA A 25 10.47 0.50 -12.78
N VAL A 26 9.95 1.71 -12.60
CA VAL A 26 9.37 2.48 -13.69
C VAL A 26 10.47 2.84 -14.67
N GLU A 27 10.27 2.53 -15.95
CA GLU A 27 11.23 2.88 -17.00
C GLU A 27 11.44 4.39 -17.09
N GLU A 28 12.69 4.82 -17.21
CA GLU A 28 13.03 6.22 -17.46
C GLU A 28 12.49 6.65 -18.84
N GLY A 29 11.73 7.73 -18.89
CA GLY A 29 11.06 8.17 -20.12
C GLY A 29 10.19 9.41 -19.93
N SER A 30 9.25 9.63 -20.87
CA SER A 30 8.37 10.82 -20.94
C SER A 30 7.25 10.86 -19.88
N GLN A 31 7.47 10.25 -18.71
CA GLN A 31 6.48 10.27 -17.63
C GLN A 31 6.51 11.62 -16.91
N PRO A 32 5.36 12.11 -16.42
CA PRO A 32 5.32 13.32 -15.60
C PRO A 32 6.10 13.17 -14.30
N ASP A 33 6.54 14.31 -13.74
CA ASP A 33 7.20 14.34 -12.44
C ASP A 33 6.33 13.66 -11.36
N GLY A 34 6.98 12.92 -10.47
CA GLY A 34 6.32 12.19 -9.37
C GLY A 34 5.64 10.88 -9.77
N TYR A 35 5.50 10.58 -11.07
CA TYR A 35 4.89 9.33 -11.53
C TYR A 35 5.56 8.08 -10.97
N ALA A 36 6.90 8.05 -10.97
CA ALA A 36 7.66 6.93 -10.42
C ALA A 36 7.40 6.74 -8.91
N THR A 37 7.38 7.84 -8.14
CA THR A 37 7.13 7.81 -6.70
C THR A 37 5.72 7.29 -6.38
N VAL A 38 4.71 7.78 -7.09
CA VAL A 38 3.32 7.35 -6.86
C VAL A 38 3.13 5.88 -7.24
N THR A 39 3.69 5.47 -8.39
CA THR A 39 3.66 4.06 -8.84
C THR A 39 4.32 3.14 -7.82
N MET A 40 5.49 3.52 -7.28
CA MET A 40 6.18 2.71 -6.27
C MET A 40 5.32 2.48 -5.02
N VAL A 41 4.70 3.53 -4.48
CA VAL A 41 3.86 3.40 -3.27
C VAL A 41 2.61 2.56 -3.56
N HIS A 42 1.98 2.79 -4.71
CA HIS A 42 0.83 2.03 -5.17
C HIS A 42 1.17 0.53 -5.27
N ASP A 43 2.22 0.20 -6.01
CA ASP A 43 2.57 -1.20 -6.33
C ASP A 43 3.08 -1.95 -5.11
N LEU A 44 3.82 -1.29 -4.21
CA LEU A 44 4.25 -1.91 -2.95
C LEU A 44 3.06 -2.32 -2.09
N MET A 45 2.07 -1.45 -1.94
CA MET A 45 0.83 -1.78 -1.22
C MET A 45 0.02 -2.82 -1.98
N GLN A 46 -0.09 -2.71 -3.31
CA GLN A 46 -0.87 -3.63 -4.13
C GLN A 46 -0.33 -5.05 -4.02
N ALA A 47 1.00 -5.22 -4.06
CA ALA A 47 1.66 -6.49 -3.89
C ALA A 47 1.39 -7.13 -2.50
N GLN A 48 1.16 -6.33 -1.45
CA GLN A 48 0.78 -6.87 -0.15
C GLN A 48 -0.69 -7.34 -0.12
N LEU A 49 -1.58 -6.65 -0.84
CA LEU A 49 -3.00 -6.98 -0.89
C LEU A 49 -3.28 -8.18 -1.81
N ASP A 50 -2.53 -8.31 -2.91
CA ASP A 50 -2.69 -9.39 -3.89
C ASP A 50 -1.92 -10.67 -3.50
N GLY A 51 -1.11 -10.61 -2.43
CA GLY A 51 -0.33 -11.74 -1.92
C GLY A 51 -1.20 -12.93 -1.52
N LEU A 52 -0.59 -14.12 -1.46
CA LEU A 52 -1.27 -15.33 -0.98
C LEU A 52 -1.70 -15.13 0.49
N GLY A 53 -3.01 -15.02 0.73
CA GLY A 53 -3.59 -14.72 2.04
C GLY A 53 -3.95 -13.25 2.27
N GLY A 54 -3.66 -12.36 1.31
CA GLY A 54 -4.01 -10.94 1.38
C GLY A 54 -3.34 -10.23 2.55
N TRP A 55 -4.09 -9.41 3.27
CA TRP A 55 -3.59 -8.67 4.43
C TRP A 55 -3.64 -9.51 5.71
N LEU A 56 -2.51 -10.06 6.14
CA LEU A 56 -2.45 -10.99 7.27
C LEU A 56 -2.51 -10.35 8.68
N PRO A 57 -2.12 -9.07 8.91
CA PRO A 57 -2.16 -8.51 10.26
C PRO A 57 -3.54 -8.43 10.92
N ASN A 58 -4.64 -8.55 10.16
CA ASN A 58 -6.00 -8.59 10.69
C ASN A 58 -6.66 -9.99 10.57
N ASP A 59 -5.90 -11.02 10.22
CA ASP A 59 -6.41 -12.38 10.09
C ASP A 59 -6.84 -12.97 11.44
N LEU A 60 -7.85 -13.85 11.40
CA LEU A 60 -8.32 -14.56 12.58
C LEU A 60 -7.33 -15.66 13.00
N PRO A 61 -7.20 -15.98 14.32
CA PRO A 61 -6.22 -16.97 14.82
C PRO A 61 -6.33 -18.40 14.29
N LEU A 62 -7.37 -18.70 13.49
CA LEU A 62 -7.61 -20.01 12.89
C LEU A 62 -7.16 -20.08 11.41
N THR A 63 -6.69 -18.97 10.81
CA THR A 63 -6.16 -19.00 9.44
C THR A 63 -4.74 -19.58 9.44
N PRO A 64 -4.28 -20.19 8.33
CA PRO A 64 -2.90 -20.67 8.22
C PRO A 64 -1.85 -19.55 8.33
N GLY A 65 -2.22 -18.31 7.99
CA GLY A 65 -1.35 -17.13 8.08
C GLY A 65 -0.95 -16.77 9.51
N TRP A 66 -1.74 -17.14 10.51
CA TRP A 66 -1.42 -16.89 11.93
C TRP A 66 -0.10 -17.55 12.39
N MET A 67 0.29 -18.67 11.77
CA MET A 67 1.54 -19.36 12.09
C MET A 67 2.79 -18.67 11.52
N VAL A 68 2.61 -17.70 10.62
CA VAL A 68 3.68 -17.03 9.90
C VAL A 68 3.97 -15.69 10.59
N ASP A 69 5.16 -15.52 11.15
CA ASP A 69 5.58 -14.30 11.85
C ASP A 69 6.21 -13.24 10.92
N ASN A 70 6.90 -13.70 9.88
CA ASN A 70 7.72 -12.86 9.02
C ASN A 70 6.90 -11.99 8.05
N LEU A 71 5.89 -12.54 7.40
CA LEU A 71 5.13 -11.80 6.39
C LEU A 71 4.23 -10.71 7.00
N PRO A 72 3.47 -10.94 8.09
CA PRO A 72 2.68 -9.88 8.71
C PRO A 72 3.57 -8.70 9.17
N SER A 73 4.74 -9.01 9.74
CA SER A 73 5.72 -7.99 10.16
C SER A 73 6.25 -7.18 8.96
N PHE A 74 6.52 -7.86 7.83
CA PHE A 74 6.92 -7.22 6.59
C PHE A 74 5.82 -6.30 6.03
N GLN A 75 4.57 -6.79 5.97
CA GLN A 75 3.40 -6.03 5.53
C GLN A 75 3.20 -4.75 6.35
N LEU A 76 3.38 -4.82 7.69
CA LEU A 76 3.35 -3.65 8.56
C LEU A 76 4.46 -2.65 8.23
N GLY A 77 5.68 -3.11 7.93
CA GLY A 77 6.78 -2.25 7.49
C GLY A 77 6.48 -1.51 6.18
N VAL A 78 5.93 -2.23 5.20
CA VAL A 78 5.47 -1.64 3.93
C VAL A 78 4.40 -0.57 4.19
N LEU A 79 3.40 -0.87 5.02
CA LEU A 79 2.35 0.09 5.37
C LEU A 79 2.89 1.37 6.02
N GLN A 80 3.85 1.25 6.95
CA GLN A 80 4.45 2.45 7.57
C GLN A 80 5.21 3.31 6.55
N THR A 81 5.89 2.66 5.61
CA THR A 81 6.59 3.34 4.53
C THR A 81 5.59 4.05 3.61
N SER A 82 4.52 3.37 3.21
CA SER A 82 3.46 3.92 2.38
C SER A 82 2.72 5.08 3.04
N ARG A 83 2.46 4.99 4.36
CA ARG A 83 1.89 6.09 5.17
C ARG A 83 2.78 7.32 5.17
N HIS A 84 4.09 7.12 5.39
CA HIS A 84 5.03 8.23 5.38
C HIS A 84 5.10 8.87 3.99
N ALA A 85 5.21 8.05 2.94
CA ALA A 85 5.29 8.52 1.56
C ALA A 85 4.03 9.29 1.14
N THR A 86 2.83 8.77 1.43
CA THR A 86 1.57 9.46 1.14
C THR A 86 1.40 10.75 1.93
N ARG A 87 1.86 10.79 3.19
CA ARG A 87 1.87 12.03 3.96
C ARG A 87 2.72 13.10 3.29
N VAL A 88 3.95 12.76 2.89
CA VAL A 88 4.85 13.69 2.19
C VAL A 88 4.26 14.10 0.84
N LEU A 89 3.67 13.16 0.10
CA LEU A 89 2.99 13.43 -1.17
C LEU A 89 1.90 14.50 -1.00
N ARG A 90 1.01 14.30 -0.02
CA ARG A 90 -0.10 15.20 0.29
C ARG A 90 0.35 16.56 0.80
N ASP A 91 1.31 16.58 1.73
CA ASP A 91 1.67 17.81 2.44
C ASP A 91 2.61 18.70 1.64
N ASN A 92 3.55 18.10 0.90
CA ASN A 92 4.71 18.79 0.35
C ASN A 92 4.85 18.70 -1.18
N LEU A 93 4.49 17.57 -1.78
CA LEU A 93 4.80 17.30 -3.19
C LEU A 93 3.65 17.62 -4.14
N THR A 94 2.41 17.72 -3.65
CA THR A 94 1.25 18.15 -4.46
C THR A 94 0.93 19.63 -4.34
N ARG A 95 1.68 20.37 -3.50
CA ARG A 95 1.40 21.76 -3.13
C ARG A 95 2.61 22.63 -3.39
N GLN A 96 2.40 23.75 -4.08
CA GLN A 96 3.47 24.71 -4.34
C GLN A 96 3.78 25.54 -3.10
N ARG A 97 2.75 25.87 -2.31
CA ARG A 97 2.84 26.59 -1.03
C ARG A 97 2.04 25.87 0.05
N THR A 98 2.43 26.06 1.31
CA THR A 98 1.76 25.46 2.48
C THR A 98 0.35 25.99 2.74
N SER A 99 -0.08 27.01 2.00
CA SER A 99 -1.45 27.55 2.01
C SER A 99 -2.35 26.97 0.93
N ASP A 100 -1.79 26.27 -0.06
CA ASP A 100 -2.56 25.76 -1.21
C ASP A 100 -3.51 24.65 -0.77
N ALA A 101 -4.63 24.47 -1.47
CA ALA A 101 -5.55 23.39 -1.16
C ALA A 101 -4.87 22.02 -1.32
N VAL A 102 -5.22 21.07 -0.46
CA VAL A 102 -4.71 19.70 -0.54
C VAL A 102 -5.38 18.97 -1.70
N HIS A 103 -4.60 18.23 -2.50
CA HIS A 103 -5.14 17.44 -3.59
C HIS A 103 -6.01 16.28 -3.05
N LYS A 104 -7.28 16.25 -3.47
CA LYS A 104 -8.32 15.34 -2.97
C LYS A 104 -7.88 13.87 -2.94
N GLU A 105 -7.29 13.37 -4.03
CA GLU A 105 -6.92 11.95 -4.14
C GLU A 105 -5.76 11.58 -3.20
N THR A 106 -4.82 12.50 -2.96
CA THR A 106 -3.71 12.26 -2.03
C THR A 106 -4.16 12.30 -0.57
N ASP A 107 -5.16 13.13 -0.25
CA ASP A 107 -5.78 13.16 1.07
C ASP A 107 -6.60 11.91 1.36
N LEU A 108 -7.32 11.41 0.34
CA LEU A 108 -8.03 10.13 0.43
C LEU A 108 -7.06 8.96 0.64
N ALA A 109 -5.95 8.91 -0.12
CA ALA A 109 -4.92 7.88 0.05
C ALA A 109 -4.30 7.91 1.46
N TYR A 110 -3.92 9.10 1.94
CA TYR A 110 -3.40 9.28 3.30
C TYR A 110 -4.39 8.79 4.36
N SER A 111 -5.64 9.22 4.26
CA SER A 111 -6.69 8.87 5.22
C SER A 111 -7.01 7.37 5.20
N ALA A 112 -7.00 6.76 4.01
CA ALA A 112 -7.23 5.34 3.83
C ALA A 112 -6.11 4.49 4.45
N PHE A 113 -4.84 4.85 4.22
CA PHE A 113 -3.71 4.14 4.83
C PHE A 113 -3.59 4.37 6.34
N ALA A 114 -4.14 5.46 6.89
CA ALA A 114 -4.19 5.70 8.32
C ALA A 114 -5.12 4.72 9.08
N ASN A 115 -5.91 3.90 8.39
CA ASN A 115 -6.77 2.91 9.01
C ASN A 115 -5.99 1.90 9.87
N ASP A 116 -6.61 1.41 10.95
CA ASP A 116 -6.02 0.40 11.84
C ASP A 116 -5.70 -0.89 11.05
N PRO A 117 -4.42 -1.34 11.03
CA PRO A 117 -4.00 -2.54 10.29
C PRO A 117 -4.51 -3.85 10.90
N GLN A 118 -4.97 -3.88 12.15
CA GLN A 118 -5.48 -5.09 12.82
C GLN A 118 -7.01 -5.19 12.74
N ARG A 119 -7.67 -4.23 12.09
CA ARG A 119 -9.12 -4.17 12.04
C ARG A 119 -9.67 -5.17 11.02
N TRP A 120 -10.29 -6.23 11.53
CA TRP A 120 -10.92 -7.29 10.73
C TRP A 120 -12.31 -6.90 10.21
N ALA A 121 -13.08 -6.08 10.93
CA ALA A 121 -14.44 -5.66 10.55
C ALA A 121 -14.64 -4.13 10.51
N PHE A 122 -15.28 -3.69 9.43
CA PHE A 122 -15.79 -2.34 9.07
C PHE A 122 -15.13 -1.10 9.73
N PRO A 123 -14.42 -0.27 8.95
CA PRO A 123 -13.77 -0.63 7.68
C PRO A 123 -12.67 -1.67 7.93
N SER A 124 -12.63 -2.75 7.14
CA SER A 124 -11.52 -3.70 7.18
C SER A 124 -10.23 -3.01 6.72
N ALA A 125 -9.09 -3.45 7.25
CA ALA A 125 -7.78 -2.96 6.85
C ALA A 125 -7.57 -3.09 5.33
N GLU A 126 -7.78 -4.29 4.79
CA GLU A 126 -7.66 -4.58 3.36
C GLU A 126 -8.55 -3.66 2.49
N GLY A 127 -9.82 -3.51 2.87
CA GLY A 127 -10.75 -2.65 2.14
C GLY A 127 -10.37 -1.17 2.22
N ALA A 128 -9.81 -0.71 3.35
CA ALA A 128 -9.29 0.64 3.47
C ALA A 128 -8.06 0.85 2.59
N PHE A 129 -7.09 -0.06 2.64
CA PHE A 129 -5.86 0.04 1.86
C PHE A 129 -6.12 -0.06 0.35
N GLY A 130 -7.05 -0.91 -0.08
CA GLY A 130 -7.51 -0.95 -1.47
C GLY A 130 -8.11 0.37 -1.94
N ARG A 131 -8.87 1.09 -1.10
CA ARG A 131 -9.34 2.45 -1.42
C ARG A 131 -8.19 3.46 -1.53
N GLY A 132 -7.15 3.30 -0.70
CA GLY A 132 -5.95 4.12 -0.76
C GLY A 132 -5.19 3.92 -2.08
N ASN A 133 -4.97 2.67 -2.49
CA ASN A 133 -4.39 2.35 -3.79
C ASN A 133 -5.22 2.89 -4.96
N ALA A 134 -6.54 2.70 -4.94
CA ALA A 134 -7.40 3.25 -5.99
C ALA A 134 -7.32 4.79 -6.07
N ALA A 135 -7.08 5.48 -4.96
CA ALA A 135 -6.87 6.93 -4.96
C ALA A 135 -5.50 7.33 -5.52
N LEU A 136 -4.44 6.60 -5.19
CA LEU A 136 -3.12 6.79 -5.81
C LEU A 136 -3.17 6.54 -7.32
N GLU A 137 -3.92 5.54 -7.76
CA GLU A 137 -4.08 5.22 -9.18
C GLU A 137 -4.75 6.37 -9.95
N ARG A 138 -5.84 6.94 -9.40
CA ARG A 138 -6.48 8.12 -9.98
C ARG A 138 -5.54 9.33 -9.99
N PHE A 139 -4.85 9.58 -8.88
CA PHE A 139 -3.88 10.67 -8.81
C PHE A 139 -2.78 10.52 -9.87
N ARG A 140 -2.23 9.31 -10.02
CA ARG A 140 -1.21 8.97 -11.01
C ARG A 140 -1.69 9.21 -12.44
N ALA A 141 -2.92 8.80 -12.76
CA ALA A 141 -3.53 9.00 -14.08
C ALA A 141 -3.73 10.49 -14.43
N ASP A 142 -3.94 11.34 -13.42
CA ASP A 142 -4.16 12.78 -13.59
C ASP A 142 -2.85 13.61 -13.60
N LEU A 143 -1.70 13.00 -13.33
CA LEU A 143 -0.39 13.68 -13.31
C LEU A 143 -0.06 14.29 -14.68
N GLY A 144 0.41 15.54 -14.67
CA GLY A 144 0.71 16.29 -15.89
C GLY A 144 -0.53 16.89 -16.58
N GLY A 145 -1.73 16.56 -16.07
CA GLY A 145 -2.99 17.20 -16.44
C GLY A 145 -3.47 18.16 -15.34
N GLN A 146 -4.47 17.73 -14.59
CA GLN A 146 -5.05 18.52 -13.50
C GLN A 146 -4.30 18.35 -12.17
N ALA A 147 -3.58 17.24 -12.00
CA ALA A 147 -2.73 17.01 -10.85
C ALA A 147 -1.30 17.48 -11.15
N ALA A 148 -0.77 18.31 -10.26
CA ALA A 148 0.60 18.79 -10.30
C ALA A 148 1.45 18.10 -9.23
N PHE A 149 2.73 17.88 -9.56
CA PHE A 149 3.75 17.41 -8.65
C PHE A 149 4.89 18.44 -8.64
N TYR A 150 5.34 18.85 -7.46
CA TYR A 150 6.32 19.92 -7.27
C TYR A 150 7.57 19.36 -6.57
N PRO A 151 8.54 18.81 -7.32
CA PRO A 151 9.82 18.41 -6.77
C PRO A 151 10.63 19.67 -6.48
N ARG A 152 10.89 19.97 -5.21
CA ARG A 152 11.69 21.13 -4.82
C ARG A 152 12.84 20.69 -3.93
N ALA A 153 13.96 21.40 -4.00
CA ALA A 153 15.12 21.05 -3.17
C ALA A 153 14.87 21.29 -1.66
N ASP A 154 13.88 22.12 -1.30
CA ASP A 154 13.50 22.43 0.08
C ASP A 154 12.45 21.47 0.67
N ASN A 155 11.83 20.62 -0.16
CA ASN A 155 10.77 19.69 0.25
C ASN A 155 11.15 18.20 0.12
N LEU A 156 12.42 17.92 -0.20
CA LEU A 156 13.04 16.59 -0.31
C LEU A 156 14.01 16.32 0.85
#